data_AF-A0A8H5YF47-F1
#
_entry.id   AF-A0A8H5YF47-F1
#
_cell.length_a   1.000
_cell.length_b   1.000
_cell.length_c   1.000
_cell.angle_alpha   90.00
_cell.angle_beta   90.00
_cell.angle_gamma   90.00
#
_symmetry.space_group_name_H-M   'P 1'
#
loop_
_entity.id
_entity.type
_entity.pdbx_description
1 polymer ?
#
loop_
_entity_poly.entity_id
_entity_poly.type
_entity_poly.pdbx_seq_one_letter_code
_entity_poly.pdbx_strand_id
1 'polypeptide(L)'
;MAPRVIVVGGGLSGLSAAHTIYLAGGNVVVLDKQGFFGGNSTKATSGINGALTRTQVETGIPDSVKQFYDDTLKSARDKARPDLIKVLTYKSAAAVEWLQDEFNLDLTLVSRLGGHSQPRTHRGHDAKFPGMAITYALMQRLEELAESEPGRVEIIKKARVTELNKEGNKITGVKYEYNGEIVSIDGPVVLATGGYAADFSDSSLLKKHRPDTYGLATTNGTHATGDGQKMVMAIGGNGIDMDKVQVHPTGLVDPKDPGSKWKFLAAEALRGEGGLLLNADGDRFCDELGHRDYVSGMMWEEKKKNKFPIRLVLNSKASKVLDFHTRHYSGRGLMKKMTGKELAKEIGCTPEHLQKTFSTYNDIADGKQKDPWGKKFFHNLPVNVDDDFHVAVMEPVLHFTMGGIEINDKAQVLNQEKQPFEGLYACGELAGGVHGANRLGGSSLLGCVVYGRVAGDTASNYLFQNALKGSAGSAAERVGQISLHLDPSVPNQVTVSWGAPGAAPSGSGAPSKVDEHASASAGPSPTKDDGAKAAKPNDPKAFKVPEKEFTMEEIAKHNTKDNVWVVVKGVVMDLSNWLEEHPGGVQAILNFMGRDATEEFEMLHDDEVIPKYAPQQVIGRVKGQEVTLEP
;
A
#
# COMPACT_ATOMS: atom_id res chain seq x y z
N MET A 1 -25.22 15.81 -12.24
CA MET A 1 -23.84 15.35 -12.48
C MET A 1 -23.87 14.16 -13.42
N ALA A 2 -22.81 13.95 -14.22
CA ALA A 2 -22.69 12.73 -15.03
C ALA A 2 -22.66 11.49 -14.10
N PRO A 3 -23.25 10.35 -14.52
CA PRO A 3 -23.17 9.11 -13.75
C PRO A 3 -21.72 8.76 -13.44
N ARG A 4 -21.45 8.38 -12.19
CA ARG A 4 -20.11 8.09 -11.66
C ARG A 4 -20.13 6.95 -10.66
N VAL A 5 -18.99 6.29 -10.48
CA VAL A 5 -18.74 5.36 -9.37
C VAL A 5 -18.01 6.09 -8.25
N ILE A 6 -18.41 5.84 -7.01
CA ILE A 6 -17.76 6.35 -5.81
C ILE A 6 -16.79 5.29 -5.29
N VAL A 7 -15.49 5.62 -5.21
CA VAL A 7 -14.47 4.77 -4.59
C VAL A 7 -14.10 5.36 -3.23
N VAL A 8 -14.17 4.56 -2.17
CA VAL A 8 -13.87 5.00 -0.80
C VAL A 8 -12.57 4.37 -0.30
N GLY A 9 -11.52 5.17 -0.22
CA GLY A 9 -10.16 4.82 0.18
C GLY A 9 -9.19 4.85 -1.00
N GLY A 10 -8.21 5.74 -0.96
CA GLY A 10 -7.14 5.91 -1.93
C GLY A 10 -5.93 5.00 -1.67
N GLY A 11 -6.13 3.83 -1.06
CA GLY A 11 -5.10 2.77 -1.01
C GLY A 11 -4.95 2.07 -2.37
N LEU A 12 -4.00 1.13 -2.48
CA LEU A 12 -3.74 0.42 -3.74
C LEU A 12 -5.00 -0.23 -4.33
N SER A 13 -5.89 -0.78 -3.50
CA SER A 13 -7.14 -1.39 -3.97
C SER A 13 -8.10 -0.37 -4.58
N GLY A 14 -8.27 0.79 -3.95
CA GLY A 14 -9.14 1.85 -4.45
C GLY A 14 -8.56 2.54 -5.68
N LEU A 15 -7.25 2.78 -5.72
CA LEU A 15 -6.58 3.29 -6.91
C LEU A 15 -6.68 2.31 -8.08
N SER A 16 -6.52 1.01 -7.83
CA SER A 16 -6.71 -0.02 -8.87
C SER A 16 -8.15 -0.04 -9.38
N ALA A 17 -9.15 0.09 -8.49
CA ALA A 17 -10.55 0.20 -8.88
C ALA A 17 -10.81 1.47 -9.71
N ALA A 18 -10.32 2.63 -9.26
CA ALA A 18 -10.52 3.91 -9.93
C ALA A 18 -9.96 3.92 -11.35
N HIS A 19 -8.72 3.44 -11.53
CA HIS A 19 -8.12 3.29 -12.87
C HIS A 19 -8.91 2.32 -13.73
N THR A 20 -9.36 1.19 -13.18
CA THR A 20 -10.18 0.23 -13.93
C THR A 20 -11.50 0.84 -14.39
N ILE A 21 -12.16 1.63 -13.53
CA ILE A 21 -13.39 2.34 -13.86
C ILE A 21 -13.14 3.36 -14.98
N TYR A 22 -12.08 4.15 -14.86
CA TYR A 22 -11.68 5.13 -15.86
C TYR A 22 -11.37 4.48 -17.22
N LEU A 23 -10.57 3.40 -17.24
CA LEU A 23 -10.20 2.67 -18.45
C LEU A 23 -11.41 1.97 -19.10
N ALA A 24 -12.41 1.56 -18.31
CA ALA A 24 -13.67 1.03 -18.82
C ALA A 24 -14.61 2.12 -19.40
N GLY A 25 -14.22 3.40 -19.33
CA GLY A 25 -15.01 4.54 -19.83
C GLY A 25 -15.94 5.18 -18.78
N GLY A 26 -15.88 4.74 -17.52
CA GLY A 26 -16.67 5.30 -16.43
C GLY A 26 -16.10 6.62 -15.89
N ASN A 27 -16.93 7.38 -15.20
CA ASN A 27 -16.48 8.49 -14.36
C ASN A 27 -16.30 8.00 -12.92
N VAL A 28 -15.29 8.51 -12.23
CA VAL A 28 -14.96 8.09 -10.86
C VAL A 28 -14.72 9.29 -9.96
N VAL A 29 -15.23 9.19 -8.73
CA VAL A 29 -14.84 10.05 -7.61
C VAL A 29 -14.16 9.20 -6.55
N VAL A 30 -12.98 9.60 -6.11
CA VAL A 30 -12.23 8.92 -5.04
C VAL A 30 -12.26 9.77 -3.78
N LEU A 31 -12.83 9.21 -2.71
CA LEU A 31 -12.90 9.81 -1.38
C LEU A 31 -11.86 9.14 -0.47
N ASP A 32 -11.03 9.92 0.22
CA ASP A 32 -10.14 9.39 1.27
C ASP A 32 -10.18 10.28 2.50
N LYS A 33 -10.21 9.68 3.69
CA LYS A 33 -10.21 10.40 4.97
C LYS A 33 -8.85 11.04 5.30
N GLN A 34 -7.77 10.64 4.64
CA GLN A 34 -6.43 11.18 4.84
C GLN A 34 -6.12 12.29 3.84
N GLY A 35 -5.16 13.16 4.19
CA GLY A 35 -4.65 14.19 3.28
C GLY A 35 -3.72 13.65 2.19
N PHE A 36 -3.29 12.38 2.29
CA PHE A 36 -2.42 11.72 1.32
C PHE A 36 -2.88 10.27 1.07
N PHE A 37 -2.83 9.83 -0.19
CA PHE A 37 -3.27 8.51 -0.61
C PHE A 37 -2.27 7.39 -0.26
N GLY A 38 -2.76 6.15 -0.22
CA GLY A 38 -1.93 4.95 -0.23
C GLY A 38 -2.09 4.04 0.98
N GLY A 39 -2.45 4.61 2.13
CA GLY A 39 -2.78 3.85 3.34
C GLY A 39 -1.66 2.87 3.76
N ASN A 40 -2.01 1.61 4.07
CA ASN A 40 -1.00 0.60 4.40
C ASN A 40 -0.24 0.06 3.16
N SER A 41 -0.74 0.32 1.95
CA SER A 41 -0.18 -0.27 0.73
C SER A 41 1.22 0.27 0.44
N THR A 42 1.44 1.56 0.69
CA THR A 42 2.75 2.23 0.54
C THR A 42 3.81 1.68 1.50
N LYS A 43 3.39 1.07 2.62
CA LYS A 43 4.28 0.48 3.63
C LYS A 43 4.70 -0.95 3.31
N ALA A 44 4.21 -1.55 2.22
CA ALA A 44 4.53 -2.93 1.88
C ALA A 44 5.96 -3.06 1.32
N THR A 45 6.79 -3.87 1.96
CA THR A 45 8.24 -3.89 1.72
C THR A 45 8.73 -5.08 0.89
N SER A 46 7.96 -6.18 0.77
CA SER A 46 8.48 -7.42 0.18
C SER A 46 8.19 -7.59 -1.31
N GLY A 47 7.03 -7.12 -1.80
CA GLY A 47 6.63 -7.28 -3.21
C GLY A 47 5.20 -7.79 -3.39
N ILE A 48 4.83 -8.03 -4.65
CA ILE A 48 3.51 -8.48 -5.11
C ILE A 48 3.60 -9.88 -5.71
N ASN A 49 2.66 -10.78 -5.40
CA ASN A 49 2.71 -12.12 -5.98
C ASN A 49 2.20 -12.18 -7.42
N GLY A 50 2.84 -12.97 -8.28
CA GLY A 50 2.37 -13.29 -9.63
C GLY A 50 2.82 -14.70 -10.01
N ALA A 51 1.93 -15.52 -10.54
CA ALA A 51 2.26 -16.87 -11.00
C ALA A 51 2.04 -16.98 -12.51
N LEU A 52 3.01 -17.57 -13.20
CA LEU A 52 3.11 -17.64 -14.65
C LEU A 52 3.18 -16.24 -15.31
N THR A 53 3.95 -15.33 -14.72
CA THR A 53 4.23 -14.00 -15.31
C THR A 53 5.27 -14.09 -16.43
N ARG A 54 5.27 -13.12 -17.37
CA ARG A 54 6.37 -12.95 -18.35
C ARG A 54 7.75 -13.03 -17.70
N THR A 55 7.96 -12.29 -16.60
CA THR A 55 9.21 -12.31 -15.82
C THR A 55 9.61 -13.71 -15.35
N GLN A 56 8.67 -14.50 -14.81
CA GLN A 56 8.97 -15.87 -14.36
C GLN A 56 9.34 -16.78 -15.54
N VAL A 57 8.67 -16.63 -16.68
CA VAL A 57 8.98 -17.39 -17.90
C VAL A 57 10.38 -17.05 -18.43
N GLU A 58 10.70 -15.76 -18.53
CA GLU A 58 11.99 -15.27 -19.02
C GLU A 58 13.17 -15.66 -18.12
N THR A 59 12.94 -15.72 -16.80
CA THR A 59 13.95 -16.11 -15.80
C THR A 59 13.97 -17.63 -15.53
N GLY A 60 13.16 -18.41 -16.24
CA GLY A 60 13.14 -19.87 -16.13
C GLY A 60 12.59 -20.40 -14.79
N ILE A 61 11.75 -19.63 -14.09
CA ILE A 61 11.09 -20.05 -12.85
C ILE A 61 9.92 -20.99 -13.18
N PRO A 62 9.95 -22.28 -12.75
CA PRO A 62 8.93 -23.26 -13.11
C PRO A 62 7.72 -23.18 -12.16
N ASP A 63 7.04 -22.03 -12.17
CA ASP A 63 5.80 -21.81 -11.43
C ASP A 63 4.56 -22.06 -12.29
N SER A 64 3.43 -22.26 -11.63
CA SER A 64 2.14 -22.36 -12.29
C SER A 64 1.04 -21.77 -11.41
N VAL A 65 -0.02 -21.31 -12.07
CA VAL A 65 -1.22 -20.83 -11.39
C VAL A 65 -1.80 -21.91 -10.45
N LYS A 66 -1.72 -23.19 -10.84
CA LYS A 66 -2.17 -24.30 -9.98
C LYS A 66 -1.33 -24.42 -8.71
N GLN A 67 0.00 -24.36 -8.81
CA GLN A 67 0.86 -24.40 -7.62
C GLN A 67 0.59 -23.21 -6.68
N PHE A 68 0.39 -22.02 -7.24
CA PHE A 68 0.03 -20.86 -6.41
C PHE A 68 -1.35 -21.00 -5.76
N TYR A 69 -2.33 -21.55 -6.48
CA TYR A 69 -3.64 -21.91 -5.93
C TYR A 69 -3.52 -22.91 -4.77
N ASP A 70 -2.76 -24.00 -4.96
CA ASP A 70 -2.59 -25.04 -3.96
C ASP A 70 -1.87 -24.51 -2.70
N ASP A 71 -0.84 -23.68 -2.86
CA ASP A 71 -0.15 -23.01 -1.75
C ASP A 71 -1.11 -22.10 -0.97
N THR A 72 -1.93 -21.33 -1.68
CA THR A 72 -2.90 -20.42 -1.07
C THR A 72 -3.99 -21.21 -0.34
N LEU A 73 -4.50 -22.29 -0.93
CA LEU A 73 -5.49 -23.18 -0.31
C LEU A 73 -4.93 -23.81 0.98
N LYS A 74 -3.69 -24.29 0.92
CA LYS A 74 -2.99 -24.86 2.09
C LYS A 74 -2.81 -23.83 3.21
N SER A 75 -2.51 -22.58 2.87
CA SER A 75 -2.41 -21.48 3.84
C SER A 75 -3.78 -21.08 4.42
N ALA A 76 -4.83 -21.14 3.61
CA ALA A 76 -6.19 -20.76 4.01
C ALA A 76 -6.86 -21.77 4.96
N ARG A 77 -6.43 -23.05 4.95
CA ARG A 77 -6.90 -24.14 5.83
C ARG A 77 -8.42 -24.34 5.75
N ASP A 78 -9.09 -24.54 6.89
CA ASP A 78 -10.52 -24.75 7.05
C ASP A 78 -11.38 -23.52 6.66
N LYS A 79 -10.74 -22.38 6.39
CA LYS A 79 -11.39 -21.12 5.98
C LYS A 79 -11.24 -20.82 4.50
N ALA A 80 -10.78 -21.79 3.71
CA ALA A 80 -10.63 -21.65 2.28
C ALA A 80 -11.97 -21.37 1.58
N ARG A 81 -11.96 -20.38 0.68
CA ARG A 81 -13.04 -20.11 -0.28
C ARG A 81 -12.48 -20.27 -1.70
N PRO A 82 -12.62 -21.48 -2.29
CA PRO A 82 -12.01 -21.85 -3.57
C PRO A 82 -12.29 -20.88 -4.73
N ASP A 83 -13.49 -20.31 -4.79
CA ASP A 83 -13.93 -19.31 -5.75
C ASP A 83 -13.10 -18.03 -5.65
N LEU A 84 -12.93 -17.49 -4.43
CA LEU A 84 -12.14 -16.29 -4.19
C LEU A 84 -10.64 -16.54 -4.42
N ILE A 85 -10.13 -17.66 -3.94
CA ILE A 85 -8.71 -18.02 -4.14
C ILE A 85 -8.41 -18.21 -5.62
N LYS A 86 -9.35 -18.75 -6.40
CA LYS A 86 -9.21 -18.88 -7.85
C LYS A 86 -9.12 -17.52 -8.51
N VAL A 87 -9.98 -16.55 -8.17
CA VAL A 87 -9.89 -15.19 -8.69
C VAL A 87 -8.52 -14.57 -8.39
N LEU A 88 -8.06 -14.64 -7.13
CA LEU A 88 -6.76 -14.09 -6.71
C LEU A 88 -5.60 -14.66 -7.52
N THR A 89 -5.53 -15.99 -7.63
CA THR A 89 -4.36 -16.68 -8.20
C THR A 89 -4.38 -16.71 -9.72
N TYR A 90 -5.54 -16.92 -10.35
CA TYR A 90 -5.66 -17.00 -11.82
C TYR A 90 -5.60 -15.64 -12.49
N LYS A 91 -5.87 -14.54 -11.79
CA LYS A 91 -5.66 -13.17 -12.30
C LYS A 91 -4.30 -12.59 -11.93
N SER A 92 -3.42 -13.37 -11.29
CA SER A 92 -2.22 -12.82 -10.67
C SER A 92 -1.19 -12.30 -11.68
N ALA A 93 -0.92 -13.03 -12.77
CA ALA A 93 -0.02 -12.57 -13.82
C ALA A 93 -0.54 -11.29 -14.49
N ALA A 94 -1.81 -11.28 -14.90
CA ALA A 94 -2.45 -10.11 -15.51
C ALA A 94 -2.48 -8.88 -14.59
N ALA A 95 -2.47 -9.07 -13.27
CA ALA A 95 -2.36 -7.97 -12.30
C ALA A 95 -0.95 -7.39 -12.26
N VAL A 96 0.09 -8.25 -12.22
CA VAL A 96 1.49 -7.81 -12.27
C VAL A 96 1.79 -7.14 -13.60
N GLU A 97 1.39 -7.74 -14.71
CA GLU A 97 1.67 -7.23 -16.06
C GLU A 97 0.94 -5.92 -16.33
N TRP A 98 -0.29 -5.73 -15.84
CA TRP A 98 -0.97 -4.43 -15.91
C TRP A 98 -0.23 -3.33 -15.15
N LEU A 99 0.39 -3.64 -14.00
CA LEU A 99 1.24 -2.66 -13.31
C LEU A 99 2.48 -2.30 -14.14
N GLN A 100 3.09 -3.30 -14.79
CA GLN A 100 4.25 -3.08 -15.66
C GLN A 100 3.87 -2.26 -16.89
N ASP A 101 2.79 -2.60 -17.57
CA ASP A 101 2.44 -2.04 -18.88
C ASP A 101 1.76 -0.67 -18.76
N GLU A 102 0.81 -0.49 -17.85
CA GLU A 102 0.03 0.76 -17.74
C GLU A 102 0.72 1.84 -16.89
N PHE A 103 1.64 1.45 -16.00
CA PHE A 103 2.34 2.36 -15.10
C PHE A 103 3.86 2.31 -15.23
N ASN A 104 4.38 1.57 -16.21
CA ASN A 104 5.81 1.43 -16.49
C ASN A 104 6.63 1.02 -15.24
N LEU A 105 6.05 0.15 -14.40
CA LEU A 105 6.70 -0.30 -13.16
C LEU A 105 7.65 -1.45 -13.42
N ASP A 106 8.88 -1.37 -12.90
CA ASP A 106 9.76 -2.52 -12.84
C ASP A 106 9.31 -3.50 -11.75
N LEU A 107 9.00 -4.73 -12.16
CA LEU A 107 8.61 -5.85 -11.29
C LEU A 107 9.34 -7.14 -11.70
N THR A 108 10.59 -7.00 -12.15
CA THR A 108 11.37 -8.09 -12.77
C THR A 108 12.21 -8.92 -11.79
N LEU A 109 12.39 -8.48 -10.54
CA LEU A 109 13.04 -9.29 -9.49
C LEU A 109 12.02 -10.18 -8.78
N VAL A 110 12.34 -11.46 -8.58
CA VAL A 110 11.41 -12.44 -8.00
C VAL A 110 12.03 -13.18 -6.83
N SER A 111 11.44 -13.01 -5.64
CA SER A 111 11.87 -13.70 -4.41
C SER A 111 10.88 -14.81 -4.01
N ARG A 112 11.38 -15.81 -3.27
CA ARG A 112 10.54 -16.79 -2.57
C ARG A 112 10.31 -16.35 -1.13
N LEU A 113 9.05 -16.21 -0.73
CA LEU A 113 8.66 -15.91 0.64
C LEU A 113 8.11 -17.14 1.37
N GLY A 114 7.77 -16.98 2.65
CA GLY A 114 7.31 -18.08 3.49
C GLY A 114 6.01 -18.71 2.98
N GLY A 115 5.95 -20.04 3.02
CA GLY A 115 4.80 -20.83 2.56
C GLY A 115 4.67 -21.02 1.05
N HIS A 116 5.49 -20.35 0.22
CA HIS A 116 5.46 -20.50 -1.23
C HIS A 116 6.33 -21.66 -1.72
N SER A 117 5.79 -22.47 -2.63
CA SER A 117 6.52 -23.54 -3.31
C SER A 117 7.48 -23.03 -4.40
N GLN A 118 7.21 -21.86 -4.98
CA GLN A 118 8.05 -21.23 -6.01
C GLN A 118 8.33 -19.75 -5.72
N PRO A 119 9.45 -19.18 -6.21
CA PRO A 119 9.66 -17.75 -6.21
C PRO A 119 8.58 -17.07 -7.06
N ARG A 120 7.84 -16.16 -6.47
CA ARG A 120 6.71 -15.49 -7.15
C ARG A 120 6.40 -14.11 -6.63
N THR A 121 7.20 -13.61 -5.67
CA THR A 121 7.00 -12.27 -5.13
C THR A 121 7.87 -11.29 -5.92
N HIS A 122 7.21 -10.53 -6.79
CA HIS A 122 7.78 -9.55 -7.70
C HIS A 122 8.09 -8.23 -7.01
N ARG A 123 9.23 -7.63 -7.37
CA ARG A 123 9.68 -6.29 -6.98
C ARG A 123 10.55 -5.68 -8.08
N GLY A 124 10.76 -4.37 -8.02
CA GLY A 124 11.67 -3.67 -8.93
C GLY A 124 13.10 -3.62 -8.43
N HIS A 125 13.99 -3.18 -9.31
CA HIS A 125 15.35 -2.75 -9.00
C HIS A 125 15.41 -1.34 -8.40
N ASP A 126 14.29 -0.60 -8.46
CA ASP A 126 14.17 0.74 -7.90
C ASP A 126 14.64 0.80 -6.45
N ALA A 127 15.24 1.93 -6.07
CA ALA A 127 15.54 2.27 -4.69
C ALA A 127 14.28 2.71 -3.92
N LYS A 128 13.19 1.95 -4.03
CA LYS A 128 11.92 2.19 -3.32
C LYS A 128 11.33 0.86 -2.87
N PHE A 129 10.58 0.87 -1.77
CA PHE A 129 9.83 -0.33 -1.40
C PHE A 129 8.75 -0.63 -2.44
N PRO A 130 8.47 -1.90 -2.76
CA PRO A 130 7.54 -2.24 -3.85
C PRO A 130 6.13 -1.65 -3.65
N GLY A 131 5.63 -1.64 -2.41
CA GLY A 131 4.34 -1.04 -2.09
C GLY A 131 4.31 0.47 -2.35
N MET A 132 5.40 1.17 -2.05
CA MET A 132 5.55 2.60 -2.31
C MET A 132 5.61 2.86 -3.82
N ALA A 133 6.50 2.17 -4.55
CA ALA A 133 6.65 2.33 -6.00
C ALA A 133 5.32 2.12 -6.73
N ILE A 134 4.63 1.00 -6.47
CA ILE A 134 3.35 0.67 -7.11
C ILE A 134 2.28 1.71 -6.76
N THR A 135 2.11 2.01 -5.46
CA THR A 135 0.99 2.87 -5.04
C THR A 135 1.20 4.32 -5.47
N TYR A 136 2.45 4.81 -5.48
CA TYR A 136 2.75 6.18 -5.92
C TYR A 136 2.55 6.35 -7.42
N ALA A 137 2.97 5.38 -8.25
CA ALA A 137 2.72 5.45 -9.69
C ALA A 137 1.21 5.53 -10.02
N LEU A 138 0.40 4.69 -9.36
CA LEU A 138 -1.06 4.75 -9.52
C LEU A 138 -1.67 6.05 -9.01
N MET A 139 -1.18 6.57 -7.88
CA MET A 139 -1.64 7.83 -7.30
C MET A 139 -1.31 9.00 -8.23
N GLN A 140 -0.06 9.14 -8.66
CA GLN A 140 0.39 10.21 -9.56
C GLN A 140 -0.39 10.20 -10.86
N ARG A 141 -0.58 9.02 -11.47
CA ARG A 141 -1.37 8.88 -12.69
C ARG A 141 -2.82 9.30 -12.49
N LEU A 142 -3.42 9.00 -11.33
CA LEU A 142 -4.81 9.41 -11.05
C LEU A 142 -4.91 10.92 -10.79
N GLU A 143 -3.91 11.52 -10.13
CA GLU A 143 -3.82 12.96 -9.92
C GLU A 143 -3.70 13.71 -11.26
N GLU A 144 -2.84 13.24 -12.16
CA GLU A 144 -2.74 13.75 -13.53
C GLU A 144 -4.09 13.69 -14.27
N LEU A 145 -4.80 12.56 -14.19
CA LEU A 145 -6.11 12.40 -14.82
C LEU A 145 -7.17 13.33 -14.20
N ALA A 146 -7.11 13.58 -12.90
CA ALA A 146 -8.01 14.53 -12.24
C ALA A 146 -7.75 15.98 -12.69
N GLU A 147 -6.50 16.30 -13.04
CA GLU A 147 -6.11 17.61 -13.58
C GLU A 147 -6.46 17.75 -15.07
N SER A 148 -6.15 16.73 -15.89
CA SER A 148 -6.35 16.77 -17.35
C SER A 148 -7.80 16.48 -17.76
N GLU A 149 -8.51 15.65 -17.01
CA GLU A 149 -9.89 15.22 -17.27
C GLU A 149 -10.80 15.34 -16.03
N PRO A 150 -10.96 16.55 -15.44
CA PRO A 150 -11.72 16.76 -14.20
C PRO A 150 -13.21 16.40 -14.29
N GLY A 151 -13.76 16.26 -15.51
CA GLY A 151 -15.11 15.76 -15.72
C GLY A 151 -15.26 14.24 -15.53
N ARG A 152 -14.14 13.49 -15.58
CA ARG A 152 -14.10 12.03 -15.52
C ARG A 152 -13.48 11.50 -14.24
N VAL A 153 -12.49 12.20 -13.68
CA VAL A 153 -11.83 11.82 -12.43
C VAL A 153 -11.90 12.97 -11.44
N GLU A 154 -12.45 12.69 -10.26
CA GLU A 154 -12.48 13.62 -9.14
C GLU A 154 -11.81 12.98 -7.92
N ILE A 155 -10.98 13.74 -7.22
CA ILE A 155 -10.29 13.31 -6.00
C ILE A 155 -10.69 14.25 -4.86
N ILE A 156 -11.20 13.68 -3.77
CA ILE A 156 -11.54 14.43 -2.54
C ILE A 156 -10.82 13.78 -1.36
N LYS A 157 -9.73 14.41 -0.93
CA LYS A 157 -8.94 14.02 0.25
C LYS A 157 -9.51 14.68 1.51
N LYS A 158 -9.15 14.19 2.69
CA LYS A 158 -9.75 14.59 3.98
C LYS A 158 -11.29 14.49 4.00
N ALA A 159 -11.85 13.57 3.22
CA ALA A 159 -13.26 13.25 3.13
C ALA A 159 -13.54 11.94 3.86
N ARG A 160 -14.05 12.03 5.08
CA ARG A 160 -14.35 10.84 5.88
C ARG A 160 -15.76 10.34 5.57
N VAL A 161 -15.88 9.26 4.82
CA VAL A 161 -17.18 8.59 4.63
C VAL A 161 -17.66 8.00 5.96
N THR A 162 -18.90 8.32 6.32
CA THR A 162 -19.51 7.94 7.61
C THR A 162 -20.79 7.11 7.45
N GLU A 163 -21.44 7.16 6.29
CA GLU A 163 -22.71 6.45 6.05
C GLU A 163 -22.83 5.97 4.59
N LEU A 164 -23.47 4.81 4.40
CA LEU A 164 -23.91 4.31 3.10
C LEU A 164 -25.40 4.65 2.92
N ASN A 165 -25.74 5.37 1.86
CA ASN A 165 -27.14 5.66 1.53
C ASN A 165 -27.80 4.39 1.00
N LYS A 166 -28.94 4.00 1.58
CA LYS A 166 -29.59 2.70 1.32
C LYS A 166 -31.10 2.83 1.13
N GLU A 167 -31.60 2.21 0.06
CA GLU A 167 -33.02 2.04 -0.24
C GLU A 167 -33.32 0.55 -0.42
N GLY A 168 -33.95 -0.09 0.58
CA GLY A 168 -34.14 -1.54 0.57
C GLY A 168 -32.78 -2.28 0.54
N ASN A 169 -32.51 -3.07 -0.50
CA ASN A 169 -31.24 -3.78 -0.71
C ASN A 169 -30.25 -3.00 -1.63
N LYS A 170 -30.63 -1.81 -2.08
CA LYS A 170 -29.83 -0.99 -2.99
C LYS A 170 -29.06 0.08 -2.25
N ILE A 171 -27.77 0.22 -2.58
CA ILE A 171 -26.94 1.34 -2.17
C ILE A 171 -26.98 2.40 -3.25
N THR A 172 -27.31 3.63 -2.84
CA THR A 172 -27.53 4.76 -3.74
C THR A 172 -26.42 5.80 -3.67
N GLY A 173 -25.51 5.70 -2.69
CA GLY A 173 -24.43 6.65 -2.50
C GLY A 173 -23.80 6.58 -1.12
N VAL A 174 -23.12 7.65 -0.73
CA VAL A 174 -22.50 7.79 0.59
C VAL A 174 -22.71 9.20 1.16
N LYS A 175 -22.64 9.31 2.49
CA LYS A 175 -22.38 10.59 3.16
C LYS A 175 -20.96 10.63 3.69
N TYR A 176 -20.35 11.79 3.61
CA TYR A 176 -19.00 12.02 4.10
C TYR A 176 -18.85 13.39 4.78
N GLU A 177 -18.01 13.43 5.80
CA GLU A 177 -17.58 14.65 6.45
C GLU A 177 -16.47 15.31 5.64
N TYR A 178 -16.62 16.59 5.33
CA TYR A 178 -15.65 17.39 4.59
C TYR A 178 -15.74 18.85 5.03
N ASN A 179 -14.60 19.43 5.45
CA ASN A 179 -14.53 20.81 5.94
C ASN A 179 -15.56 21.17 7.05
N GLY A 180 -15.90 20.20 7.90
CA GLY A 180 -16.88 20.38 8.98
C GLY A 180 -18.35 20.22 8.55
N GLU A 181 -18.62 19.96 7.28
CA GLU A 181 -19.95 19.73 6.73
C GLU A 181 -20.18 18.25 6.39
N ILE A 182 -21.44 17.81 6.43
CA ILE A 182 -21.83 16.49 5.93
C ILE A 182 -22.34 16.65 4.50
N VAL A 183 -21.64 16.05 3.55
CA VAL A 183 -21.97 16.06 2.12
C VAL A 183 -22.48 14.69 1.70
N SER A 184 -23.47 14.64 0.81
CA SER A 184 -23.97 13.40 0.21
C SER A 184 -23.61 13.34 -1.27
N ILE A 185 -23.20 12.17 -1.76
CA ILE A 185 -22.93 11.92 -3.16
C ILE A 185 -23.54 10.60 -3.60
N ASP A 186 -24.17 10.61 -4.77
CA ASP A 186 -24.93 9.47 -5.29
C ASP A 186 -24.13 8.71 -6.35
N GLY A 187 -24.29 7.38 -6.35
CA GLY A 187 -23.66 6.47 -7.29
C GLY A 187 -23.43 5.06 -6.71
N PRO A 188 -23.06 4.08 -7.55
CA PRO A 188 -22.54 2.81 -7.07
C PRO A 188 -21.28 3.04 -6.23
N VAL A 189 -21.07 2.22 -5.20
CA VAL A 189 -20.00 2.40 -4.21
C VAL A 189 -19.04 1.22 -4.22
N VAL A 190 -17.75 1.50 -4.39
CA VAL A 190 -16.65 0.56 -4.18
C VAL A 190 -15.93 0.95 -2.89
N LEU A 191 -15.99 0.09 -1.87
CA LEU A 191 -15.28 0.29 -0.62
C LEU A 191 -13.89 -0.36 -0.67
N ALA A 192 -12.87 0.42 -0.31
CA ALA A 192 -11.45 0.06 -0.36
C ALA A 192 -10.71 0.56 0.89
N THR A 193 -11.36 0.49 2.06
CA THR A 193 -10.96 1.21 3.28
C THR A 193 -9.88 0.53 4.14
N GLY A 194 -9.33 -0.61 3.69
CA GLY A 194 -8.33 -1.36 4.43
C GLY A 194 -8.87 -2.11 5.67
N GLY A 195 -7.95 -2.55 6.54
CA GLY A 195 -8.24 -3.35 7.74
C GLY A 195 -8.50 -2.56 9.03
N TYR A 196 -8.43 -3.29 10.15
CA TYR A 196 -8.72 -2.77 11.50
C TYR A 196 -7.61 -3.06 12.54
N ALA A 197 -6.40 -3.40 12.11
CA ALA A 197 -5.28 -3.77 12.98
C ALA A 197 -4.56 -2.58 13.67
N ALA A 198 -5.06 -1.35 13.50
CA ALA A 198 -4.62 -0.18 14.26
C ALA A 198 -5.72 0.42 15.14
N ASP A 199 -6.90 -0.20 15.22
CA ASP A 199 -7.98 0.28 16.09
C ASP A 199 -7.73 -0.15 17.54
N PHE A 200 -7.27 0.78 18.37
CA PHE A 200 -7.11 0.61 19.81
C PHE A 200 -8.14 1.42 20.62
N SER A 201 -9.30 1.71 20.02
CA SER A 201 -10.45 2.31 20.72
C SER A 201 -11.33 1.26 21.41
N ASP A 202 -12.30 1.71 22.21
CA ASP A 202 -13.28 0.81 22.82
C ASP A 202 -14.23 0.15 21.83
N SER A 203 -14.44 0.79 20.67
CA SER A 203 -15.24 0.24 19.56
C SER A 203 -14.48 -0.76 18.67
N SER A 204 -13.26 -1.14 19.09
CA SER A 204 -12.33 -1.89 18.26
C SER A 204 -12.84 -3.29 17.89
N LEU A 205 -12.89 -3.55 16.58
CA LEU A 205 -13.12 -4.89 16.04
C LEU A 205 -11.99 -5.85 16.45
N LEU A 206 -10.76 -5.35 16.57
CA LEU A 206 -9.63 -6.13 17.06
C LEU A 206 -9.84 -6.54 18.53
N LYS A 207 -10.22 -5.59 19.41
CA LYS A 207 -10.53 -5.88 20.82
C LYS A 207 -11.65 -6.89 20.96
N LYS A 208 -12.71 -6.75 20.15
CA LYS A 208 -13.88 -7.62 20.15
C LYS A 208 -13.57 -9.05 19.71
N HIS A 209 -12.80 -9.22 18.64
CA HIS A 209 -12.61 -10.52 18.00
C HIS A 209 -11.29 -11.21 18.35
N ARG A 210 -10.27 -10.46 18.77
CA ARG A 210 -8.92 -10.95 19.12
C ARG A 210 -8.31 -10.23 20.33
N PRO A 211 -8.98 -10.30 21.50
CA PRO A 211 -8.48 -9.69 22.73
C PRO A 211 -7.09 -10.21 23.15
N ASP A 212 -6.75 -11.44 22.77
CA ASP A 212 -5.45 -12.09 23.01
C ASP A 212 -4.27 -11.38 22.33
N THR A 213 -4.49 -10.68 21.22
CA THR A 213 -3.43 -9.98 20.47
C THR A 213 -3.56 -8.46 20.51
N TYR A 214 -4.62 -7.92 21.12
CA TYR A 214 -4.87 -6.48 21.22
C TYR A 214 -3.70 -5.69 21.83
N GLY A 215 -2.96 -6.32 22.75
CA GLY A 215 -1.80 -5.73 23.42
C GLY A 215 -0.56 -5.54 22.52
N LEU A 216 -0.45 -6.26 21.40
CA LEU A 216 0.74 -6.23 20.55
C LEU A 216 0.92 -4.89 19.82
N ALA A 217 2.16 -4.51 19.50
CA ALA A 217 2.45 -3.42 18.59
C ALA A 217 1.94 -3.73 17.17
N THR A 218 1.76 -2.72 16.33
CA THR A 218 1.24 -2.85 14.96
C THR A 218 2.16 -2.23 13.94
N THR A 219 2.15 -2.78 12.72
CA THR A 219 2.83 -2.17 11.55
C THR A 219 1.91 -1.29 10.72
N ASN A 220 0.64 -1.19 11.12
CA ASN A 220 -0.38 -0.45 10.39
C ASN A 220 -0.23 1.06 10.64
N GLY A 221 -0.68 1.88 9.70
CA GLY A 221 -0.94 3.30 9.99
C GLY A 221 -2.15 3.45 10.90
N THR A 222 -2.19 4.56 11.64
CA THR A 222 -3.26 4.93 12.58
C THR A 222 -4.63 5.01 11.90
N HIS A 223 -4.67 5.16 10.59
CA HIS A 223 -5.89 5.19 9.78
C HIS A 223 -6.59 3.83 9.63
N ALA A 224 -5.95 2.69 9.91
CA ALA A 224 -6.52 1.35 9.73
C ALA A 224 -7.46 0.95 10.89
N THR A 225 -8.62 1.61 10.95
CA THR A 225 -9.56 1.59 12.09
C THR A 225 -10.85 0.80 11.88
N GLY A 226 -10.98 0.11 10.74
CA GLY A 226 -12.16 -0.72 10.46
C GLY A 226 -13.44 0.05 10.11
N ASP A 227 -13.34 1.30 9.67
CA ASP A 227 -14.51 2.16 9.44
C ASP A 227 -15.46 1.54 8.40
N GLY A 228 -14.93 1.03 7.28
CA GLY A 228 -15.74 0.38 6.24
C GLY A 228 -16.41 -0.91 6.71
N GLN A 229 -15.71 -1.73 7.50
CA GLN A 229 -16.28 -2.95 8.10
C GLN A 229 -17.46 -2.57 8.99
N LYS A 230 -17.29 -1.57 9.87
CA LYS A 230 -18.34 -1.09 10.78
C LYS A 230 -19.55 -0.56 10.00
N MET A 231 -19.34 0.25 8.96
CA MET A 231 -20.42 0.78 8.11
C MET A 231 -21.22 -0.33 7.42
N VAL A 232 -20.54 -1.29 6.80
CA VAL A 232 -21.22 -2.38 6.09
C VAL A 232 -21.96 -3.31 7.05
N MET A 233 -21.36 -3.64 8.20
CA MET A 233 -22.03 -4.47 9.21
C MET A 233 -23.28 -3.77 9.78
N ALA A 234 -23.26 -2.44 9.92
CA ALA A 234 -24.40 -1.67 10.41
C ALA A 234 -25.62 -1.72 9.47
N ILE A 235 -25.42 -1.89 8.17
CA ILE A 235 -26.51 -2.00 7.17
C ILE A 235 -26.93 -3.44 6.87
N GLY A 236 -26.43 -4.42 7.64
CA GLY A 236 -26.76 -5.84 7.49
C GLY A 236 -25.82 -6.65 6.58
N GLY A 237 -24.62 -6.16 6.30
CA GLY A 237 -23.58 -6.94 5.61
C GLY A 237 -22.87 -7.91 6.54
N ASN A 238 -22.39 -9.02 5.99
CA ASN A 238 -21.74 -10.07 6.77
C ASN A 238 -20.26 -9.78 7.03
N GLY A 239 -19.86 -9.73 8.31
CA GLY A 239 -18.46 -9.87 8.72
C GLY A 239 -18.10 -11.35 8.91
N ILE A 240 -17.10 -11.85 8.18
CA ILE A 240 -16.67 -13.25 8.23
C ILE A 240 -15.22 -13.35 8.71
N ASP A 241 -14.93 -14.44 9.43
CA ASP A 241 -13.57 -14.77 9.90
C ASP A 241 -12.89 -13.61 10.64
N MET A 242 -13.65 -12.76 11.34
CA MET A 242 -13.17 -11.53 12.00
C MET A 242 -12.10 -11.79 13.08
N ASP A 243 -12.01 -13.03 13.57
CA ASP A 243 -10.96 -13.50 14.49
C ASP A 243 -9.62 -13.78 13.76
N LYS A 244 -9.62 -13.89 12.43
CA LYS A 244 -8.43 -14.15 11.62
C LYS A 244 -7.67 -12.84 11.39
N VAL A 245 -6.87 -12.50 12.40
CA VAL A 245 -5.89 -11.42 12.38
C VAL A 245 -4.48 -12.02 12.43
N GLN A 246 -3.65 -11.69 11.45
CA GLN A 246 -2.29 -12.18 11.32
C GLN A 246 -1.31 -11.32 12.12
N VAL A 247 -0.51 -12.02 12.91
CA VAL A 247 0.69 -11.49 13.55
C VAL A 247 1.87 -11.78 12.62
N HIS A 248 2.69 -10.76 12.34
CA HIS A 248 3.94 -10.90 11.60
C HIS A 248 5.09 -11.16 12.58
N PRO A 249 6.02 -12.08 12.28
CA PRO A 249 7.12 -12.41 13.20
C PRO A 249 8.18 -11.30 13.34
N THR A 250 8.42 -10.52 12.29
CA THR A 250 9.56 -9.60 12.20
C THR A 250 9.16 -8.13 12.17
N GLY A 251 8.58 -7.64 13.27
CA GLY A 251 8.50 -6.19 13.55
C GLY A 251 9.85 -5.68 14.08
N LEU A 252 10.37 -4.61 13.49
CA LEU A 252 11.64 -4.00 13.89
C LEU A 252 11.48 -3.31 15.25
N VAL A 253 12.32 -3.71 16.20
CA VAL A 253 12.43 -3.04 17.49
C VAL A 253 13.43 -1.90 17.35
N ASP A 254 12.97 -0.66 17.51
CA ASP A 254 13.86 0.50 17.62
C ASP A 254 14.55 0.46 18.99
N PRO A 255 15.90 0.42 19.05
CA PRO A 255 16.61 0.46 20.32
C PRO A 255 16.35 1.73 21.14
N LYS A 256 15.93 2.84 20.50
CA LYS A 256 15.63 4.12 21.13
C LYS A 256 14.20 4.19 21.68
N ASP A 257 13.28 3.43 21.10
CA ASP A 257 11.89 3.28 21.58
C ASP A 257 11.39 1.83 21.47
N PRO A 258 11.92 0.90 22.29
CA PRO A 258 11.57 -0.51 22.18
C PRO A 258 10.08 -0.78 22.48
N GLY A 259 9.44 0.08 23.27
CA GLY A 259 8.04 -0.04 23.69
C GLY A 259 7.03 0.50 22.69
N SER A 260 7.48 1.05 21.55
CA SER A 260 6.60 1.71 20.59
C SER A 260 5.45 0.82 20.14
N LYS A 261 4.23 1.36 20.16
CA LYS A 261 3.04 0.66 19.66
C LYS A 261 3.02 0.59 18.13
N TRP A 262 3.79 1.44 17.44
CA TRP A 262 3.92 1.46 15.98
C TRP A 262 5.33 1.08 15.55
N LYS A 263 5.44 0.02 14.76
CA LYS A 263 6.74 -0.54 14.35
C LYS A 263 6.88 -0.64 12.84
N PHE A 264 8.10 -0.41 12.37
CA PHE A 264 8.43 -0.72 10.99
C PHE A 264 8.48 -2.23 10.79
N LEU A 265 8.05 -2.66 9.62
CA LEU A 265 8.10 -4.07 9.24
C LEU A 265 9.45 -4.39 8.58
N ALA A 266 10.18 -5.37 9.11
CA ALA A 266 11.27 -5.99 8.37
C ALA A 266 10.67 -6.88 7.28
N ALA A 267 11.04 -6.61 6.02
CA ALA A 267 10.54 -7.35 4.87
C ALA A 267 10.73 -8.85 5.03
N GLU A 268 9.71 -9.63 4.67
CA GLU A 268 9.81 -11.10 4.64
C GLU A 268 10.85 -11.57 3.62
N ALA A 269 11.10 -10.77 2.58
CA ALA A 269 12.17 -10.98 1.61
C ALA A 269 13.54 -11.12 2.29
N LEU A 270 13.80 -10.46 3.44
CA LEU A 270 15.05 -10.63 4.17
C LEU A 270 15.29 -12.08 4.60
N ARG A 271 14.23 -12.79 5.03
CA ARG A 271 14.29 -14.24 5.30
C ARG A 271 14.30 -15.06 4.02
N GLY A 272 13.53 -14.65 3.02
CA GLY A 272 13.48 -15.24 1.68
C GLY A 272 14.86 -15.37 1.03
N GLU A 273 15.65 -14.31 1.14
CA GLU A 273 17.02 -14.19 0.62
C GLU A 273 18.08 -14.74 1.60
N GLY A 274 17.71 -15.55 2.59
CA GLY A 274 18.67 -16.28 3.44
C GLY A 274 18.93 -15.69 4.82
N GLY A 275 18.18 -14.66 5.23
CA GLY A 275 18.24 -14.13 6.59
C GLY A 275 17.81 -15.17 7.65
N LEU A 276 18.63 -15.32 8.68
CA LEU A 276 18.42 -16.26 9.79
C LEU A 276 17.73 -15.58 10.97
N LEU A 277 16.93 -16.33 11.72
CA LEU A 277 16.43 -15.90 13.02
C LEU A 277 17.22 -16.63 14.12
N LEU A 278 18.00 -15.86 14.88
CA LEU A 278 18.77 -16.36 16.01
C LEU A 278 18.16 -15.88 17.32
N ASN A 279 18.13 -16.77 18.32
CA ASN A 279 17.67 -16.44 19.66
C ASN A 279 18.75 -15.75 20.50
N ALA A 280 18.49 -15.56 21.80
CA ALA A 280 19.43 -14.93 22.72
C ALA A 280 20.77 -15.67 22.90
N ASP A 281 20.83 -16.95 22.56
CA ASP A 281 22.04 -17.78 22.70
C ASP A 281 22.86 -17.86 21.40
N GLY A 282 22.31 -17.39 20.27
CA GLY A 282 22.93 -17.53 18.95
C GLY A 282 22.49 -18.79 18.18
N ASP A 283 21.43 -19.46 18.65
CA ASP A 283 20.88 -20.66 18.03
C ASP A 283 19.70 -20.34 17.09
N ARG A 284 19.59 -21.11 16.01
CA ARG A 284 18.35 -21.22 15.23
C ARG A 284 17.27 -21.93 16.06
N PHE A 285 16.01 -21.61 15.78
CA PHE A 285 14.88 -22.21 16.49
C PHE A 285 13.67 -22.56 15.60
N CYS A 286 13.72 -22.31 14.29
CA CYS A 286 12.61 -22.59 13.36
C CYS A 286 13.08 -22.69 11.90
N ASP A 287 12.17 -23.12 11.02
CA ASP A 287 12.26 -22.78 9.59
C ASP A 287 11.77 -21.34 9.38
N GLU A 288 12.69 -20.46 9.01
CA GLU A 288 12.44 -19.03 8.78
C GLU A 288 11.50 -18.78 7.59
N LEU A 289 11.23 -19.77 6.75
CA LEU A 289 10.28 -19.72 5.62
C LEU A 289 8.97 -20.47 5.89
N GLY A 290 8.70 -20.83 7.15
CA GLY A 290 7.39 -21.29 7.57
C GLY A 290 6.31 -20.20 7.45
N HIS A 291 5.05 -20.60 7.62
CA HIS A 291 3.94 -19.64 7.70
C HIS A 291 4.12 -18.70 8.90
N ARG A 292 3.59 -17.48 8.79
CA ARG A 292 3.78 -16.42 9.80
C ARG A 292 3.29 -16.81 11.19
N ASP A 293 2.15 -17.51 11.26
CA ASP A 293 1.62 -18.03 12.52
C ASP A 293 2.56 -19.06 13.17
N TYR A 294 3.17 -19.93 12.38
CA TYR A 294 4.21 -20.86 12.84
C TYR A 294 5.44 -20.10 13.36
N VAL A 295 6.01 -19.17 12.58
CA VAL A 295 7.23 -18.46 12.98
C VAL A 295 6.99 -17.61 14.23
N SER A 296 5.89 -16.86 14.30
CA SER A 296 5.50 -16.11 15.51
C SER A 296 5.23 -17.04 16.70
N GLY A 297 4.64 -18.22 16.47
CA GLY A 297 4.46 -19.25 17.48
C GLY A 297 5.79 -19.75 18.06
N MET A 298 6.75 -20.06 17.20
CA MET A 298 8.11 -20.47 17.61
C MET A 298 8.82 -19.36 18.39
N MET A 299 8.63 -18.10 18.00
CA MET A 299 9.11 -16.95 18.78
C MET A 299 8.46 -16.88 20.16
N TRP A 300 7.16 -17.12 20.31
CA TRP A 300 6.55 -17.14 21.64
C TRP A 300 7.08 -18.29 22.51
N GLU A 301 7.39 -19.45 21.94
CA GLU A 301 8.05 -20.54 22.67
C GLU A 301 9.46 -20.15 23.13
N GLU A 302 10.25 -19.47 22.31
CA GLU A 302 11.56 -18.95 22.74
C GLU A 302 11.41 -17.88 23.84
N LYS A 303 10.35 -17.06 23.81
CA LYS A 303 10.06 -16.08 24.86
C LYS A 303 9.78 -16.77 26.20
N LYS A 304 9.00 -17.86 26.20
CA LYS A 304 8.73 -18.67 27.40
C LYS A 304 9.99 -19.31 27.99
N LYS A 305 10.99 -19.58 27.15
CA LYS A 305 12.30 -20.13 27.56
C LYS A 305 13.30 -19.04 27.98
N ASN A 306 12.90 -17.77 28.05
CA ASN A 306 13.79 -16.62 28.27
C ASN A 306 14.89 -16.47 27.21
N LYS A 307 14.66 -16.93 25.97
CA LYS A 307 15.62 -16.87 24.87
C LYS A 307 15.39 -15.66 23.94
N PHE A 308 15.00 -14.52 24.52
CA PHE A 308 14.87 -13.23 23.82
C PHE A 308 16.03 -12.28 24.19
N PRO A 309 16.41 -11.34 23.32
CA PRO A 309 15.76 -10.95 22.05
C PRO A 309 16.03 -11.92 20.89
N ILE A 310 15.11 -11.95 19.92
CA ILE A 310 15.34 -12.60 18.62
C ILE A 310 15.99 -11.61 17.66
N ARG A 311 17.00 -12.06 16.93
CA ARG A 311 17.74 -11.27 15.94
C ARG A 311 17.51 -11.84 14.55
N LEU A 312 17.17 -10.98 13.59
CA LEU A 312 17.30 -11.29 12.17
C LEU A 312 18.75 -10.99 11.76
N VAL A 313 19.40 -11.95 11.10
CA VAL A 313 20.81 -11.87 10.71
C VAL A 313 20.92 -12.14 9.21
N LEU A 314 21.35 -11.13 8.44
CA LEU A 314 21.64 -11.26 7.02
C LEU A 314 23.15 -11.21 6.79
N ASN A 315 23.69 -12.17 6.05
CA ASN A 315 25.09 -12.13 5.61
C ASN A 315 25.29 -11.17 4.44
N SER A 316 26.53 -10.89 4.06
CA SER A 316 26.88 -9.93 3.01
C SER A 316 26.21 -10.22 1.67
N LYS A 317 26.08 -11.50 1.28
CA LYS A 317 25.40 -11.92 0.04
C LYS A 317 23.92 -11.55 0.05
N ALA A 318 23.20 -11.90 1.12
CA ALA A 318 21.78 -11.58 1.26
C ALA A 318 21.55 -10.06 1.35
N SER A 319 22.41 -9.36 2.11
CA SER A 319 22.36 -7.90 2.20
C SER A 319 22.57 -7.22 0.84
N LYS A 320 23.47 -7.74 0.00
CA LYS A 320 23.70 -7.16 -1.34
C LYS A 320 22.47 -7.29 -2.26
N VAL A 321 21.71 -8.38 -2.16
CA VAL A 321 20.47 -8.58 -2.95
C VAL A 321 19.34 -7.65 -2.48
N LEU A 322 19.38 -7.23 -1.21
CA LEU A 322 18.39 -6.38 -0.55
C LEU A 322 19.04 -5.08 -0.05
N ASP A 323 19.98 -4.53 -0.82
CA ASP A 323 20.82 -3.40 -0.41
C ASP A 323 19.97 -2.20 0.04
N PHE A 324 18.95 -1.87 -0.76
CA PHE A 324 18.01 -0.81 -0.44
C PHE A 324 17.33 -1.02 0.93
N HIS A 325 16.85 -2.24 1.20
CA HIS A 325 16.23 -2.57 2.49
C HIS A 325 17.21 -2.37 3.64
N THR A 326 18.43 -2.94 3.51
CA THR A 326 19.42 -2.86 4.58
C THR A 326 19.87 -1.42 4.84
N ARG A 327 20.13 -0.63 3.79
CA ARG A 327 20.46 0.80 3.94
C ARG A 327 19.32 1.57 4.58
N HIS A 328 18.08 1.35 4.12
CA HIS A 328 16.91 2.05 4.68
C HIS A 328 16.72 1.76 6.16
N TYR A 329 16.82 0.49 6.58
CA TYR A 329 16.68 0.12 7.98
C TYR A 329 17.86 0.63 8.82
N SER A 330 19.07 0.63 8.27
CA SER A 330 20.26 1.14 8.95
C SER A 330 20.28 2.66 9.11
N GLY A 331 19.89 3.43 8.09
CA GLY A 331 19.73 4.89 8.20
C GLY A 331 18.71 5.29 9.27
N ARG A 332 17.67 4.47 9.47
CA ARG A 332 16.70 4.65 10.57
C ARG A 332 17.19 4.17 11.94
N GLY A 333 18.37 3.58 12.03
CA GLY A 333 18.92 3.00 13.27
C GLY A 333 18.25 1.71 13.73
N LEU A 334 17.43 1.08 12.87
CA LEU A 334 16.69 -0.16 13.16
C LEU A 334 17.50 -1.42 12.87
N MET A 335 18.59 -1.29 12.11
CA MET A 335 19.47 -2.39 11.70
C MET A 335 20.94 -1.94 11.76
N LYS A 336 21.82 -2.81 12.26
CA LYS A 336 23.25 -2.51 12.43
C LYS A 336 24.09 -3.42 11.55
N LYS A 337 25.11 -2.84 10.90
CA LYS A 337 26.18 -3.60 10.26
C LYS A 337 27.24 -3.96 11.29
N MET A 338 27.69 -5.22 11.32
CA MET A 338 28.73 -5.71 12.23
C MET A 338 29.41 -6.97 11.67
N THR A 339 30.63 -7.25 12.08
CA THR A 339 31.32 -8.52 11.80
C THR A 339 30.71 -9.67 12.61
N GLY A 340 30.89 -10.92 12.19
CA GLY A 340 30.38 -12.05 12.97
C GLY A 340 31.00 -12.19 14.37
N LYS A 341 32.23 -11.69 14.57
CA LYS A 341 32.86 -11.61 15.91
C LYS A 341 32.17 -10.59 16.82
N GLU A 342 31.79 -9.44 16.27
CA GLU A 342 30.99 -8.44 16.99
C GLU A 342 29.58 -8.96 17.28
N LEU A 343 28.98 -9.70 16.34
CA LEU A 343 27.70 -10.37 16.55
C LEU A 343 27.77 -11.39 17.70
N ALA A 344 28.81 -12.24 17.74
CA ALA A 344 29.01 -13.18 18.83
C ALA A 344 29.09 -12.46 20.19
N LYS A 345 29.86 -11.37 20.24
CA LYS A 345 30.00 -10.52 21.43
C LYS A 345 28.67 -9.87 21.84
N GLU A 346 27.88 -9.36 20.89
CA GLU A 346 26.57 -8.74 21.18
C GLU A 346 25.54 -9.76 21.69
N ILE A 347 25.58 -10.99 21.16
CA ILE A 347 24.75 -12.10 21.63
C ILE A 347 25.20 -12.55 23.03
N GLY A 348 26.51 -12.51 23.31
CA GLY A 348 27.10 -13.04 24.55
C GLY A 348 27.56 -14.49 24.41
N CYS A 349 27.82 -14.96 23.18
CA CYS A 349 28.36 -16.29 22.89
C CYS A 349 29.78 -16.18 22.27
N THR A 350 30.45 -17.31 22.06
CA THR A 350 31.78 -17.31 21.42
C THR A 350 31.66 -17.34 19.88
N PRO A 351 32.64 -16.81 19.12
CA PRO A 351 32.66 -16.94 17.67
C PRO A 351 32.60 -18.40 17.20
N GLU A 352 33.18 -19.33 17.95
CA GLU A 352 33.15 -20.77 17.65
C GLU A 352 31.73 -21.33 17.80
N HIS A 353 30.95 -20.86 18.77
CA HIS A 353 29.55 -21.22 18.92
C HIS A 353 28.73 -20.77 17.70
N LEU A 354 28.85 -19.50 17.28
CA LEU A 354 28.16 -19.03 16.06
C LEU A 354 28.63 -19.76 14.80
N GLN A 355 29.94 -19.98 14.66
CA GLN A 355 30.49 -20.74 13.52
C GLN A 355 29.91 -22.15 13.49
N LYS A 356 29.68 -22.80 14.64
CA LYS A 356 29.01 -24.10 14.72
C LYS A 356 27.56 -24.01 14.25
N THR A 357 26.81 -22.99 14.67
CA THR A 357 25.43 -22.75 14.19
C THR A 357 25.40 -22.59 12.67
N PHE A 358 26.29 -21.76 12.11
CA PHE A 358 26.37 -21.55 10.67
C PHE A 358 26.85 -22.78 9.90
N SER A 359 27.84 -23.51 10.40
CA SER A 359 28.32 -24.74 9.77
C SER A 359 27.24 -25.81 9.74
N THR A 360 26.48 -25.96 10.82
CA THR A 360 25.31 -26.86 10.88
C THR A 360 24.26 -26.46 9.85
N TYR A 361 23.97 -25.16 9.73
CA TYR A 361 23.03 -24.65 8.72
C TYR A 361 23.51 -24.92 7.28
N ASN A 362 24.79 -24.70 7.00
CA ASN A 362 25.39 -24.98 5.69
C ASN A 362 25.32 -26.50 5.37
N ASP A 363 25.64 -27.37 6.33
CA ASP A 363 25.56 -28.82 6.13
C ASP A 363 24.13 -29.32 5.87
N ILE A 364 23.14 -28.72 6.54
CA ILE A 364 21.73 -28.98 6.27
C ILE A 364 21.39 -28.57 4.83
N ALA A 365 21.82 -27.40 4.39
CA ALA A 365 21.56 -26.91 3.05
C ALA A 365 22.24 -27.74 1.95
N ASP A 366 23.45 -28.26 2.23
CA ASP A 366 24.17 -29.19 1.36
C ASP A 366 23.57 -30.61 1.37
N GLY A 367 22.52 -30.86 2.17
CA GLY A 367 21.87 -32.16 2.28
C GLY A 367 22.64 -33.20 3.10
N LYS A 368 23.69 -32.80 3.81
CA LYS A 368 24.49 -33.69 4.68
C LYS A 368 23.77 -34.01 6.00
N GLN A 369 22.85 -33.13 6.42
CA GLN A 369 22.05 -33.27 7.64
C GLN A 369 20.59 -32.90 7.37
N LYS A 370 19.66 -33.46 8.15
CA LYS A 370 18.24 -33.06 8.07
C LYS A 370 17.99 -31.83 8.94
N ASP A 371 17.22 -30.87 8.43
CA ASP A 371 16.79 -29.73 9.24
C ASP A 371 15.81 -30.18 10.34
N PRO A 372 16.04 -29.81 11.63
CA PRO A 372 15.15 -30.19 12.73
C PRO A 372 13.71 -29.66 12.60
N TRP A 373 13.50 -28.61 11.82
CA TRP A 373 12.21 -27.96 11.60
C TRP A 373 11.64 -28.23 10.21
N GLY A 374 12.32 -29.04 9.40
CA GLY A 374 11.89 -29.40 8.05
C GLY A 374 12.10 -28.30 7.01
N LYS A 375 13.02 -27.36 7.22
CA LYS A 375 13.40 -26.35 6.23
C LYS A 375 13.83 -26.99 4.91
N LYS A 376 13.32 -26.45 3.80
CA LYS A 376 13.53 -27.00 2.44
C LYS A 376 14.29 -26.09 1.49
N PHE A 377 14.29 -24.78 1.74
CA PHE A 377 14.77 -23.79 0.80
C PHE A 377 15.82 -22.91 1.46
N PHE A 378 16.92 -22.69 0.76
CA PHE A 378 18.09 -22.00 1.26
C PHE A 378 18.62 -21.07 0.16
N HIS A 379 19.07 -19.88 0.53
CA HIS A 379 19.60 -18.87 -0.40
C HIS A 379 20.82 -18.19 0.20
N ASN A 380 21.66 -17.62 -0.67
CA ASN A 380 22.82 -16.79 -0.30
C ASN A 380 23.83 -17.45 0.65
N LEU A 381 24.09 -18.74 0.42
CA LEU A 381 25.03 -19.59 1.16
C LEU A 381 26.48 -19.54 0.62
N PRO A 382 27.47 -20.06 1.37
CA PRO A 382 27.40 -20.41 2.80
C PRO A 382 27.35 -19.17 3.70
N VAL A 383 26.94 -19.36 4.95
CA VAL A 383 27.08 -18.38 6.03
C VAL A 383 28.33 -18.70 6.85
N ASN A 384 29.11 -17.70 7.24
CA ASN A 384 30.37 -17.87 7.98
C ASN A 384 30.57 -16.76 9.02
N VAL A 385 31.15 -17.06 10.18
CA VAL A 385 31.39 -16.07 11.25
C VAL A 385 32.38 -14.98 10.85
N ASP A 386 33.23 -15.22 9.84
CA ASP A 386 34.16 -14.24 9.30
C ASP A 386 33.50 -13.29 8.27
N ASP A 387 32.20 -13.42 8.01
CA ASP A 387 31.43 -12.52 7.14
C ASP A 387 30.99 -11.23 7.88
N ASP A 388 30.57 -10.25 7.09
CA ASP A 388 29.84 -9.08 7.55
C ASP A 388 28.34 -9.38 7.62
N PHE A 389 27.67 -8.84 8.63
CA PHE A 389 26.27 -9.05 8.89
C PHE A 389 25.49 -7.75 9.06
N HIS A 390 24.25 -7.75 8.55
CA HIS A 390 23.22 -6.79 8.97
C HIS A 390 22.28 -7.46 9.98
N VAL A 391 22.13 -6.85 11.14
CA VAL A 391 21.45 -7.44 12.30
C VAL A 391 20.39 -6.48 12.84
N ALA A 392 19.20 -7.00 13.09
CA ALA A 392 18.10 -6.23 13.66
C ALA A 392 17.31 -7.06 14.67
N VAL A 393 16.81 -6.39 15.72
CA VAL A 393 16.01 -7.04 16.78
C VAL A 393 14.55 -7.12 16.35
N MET A 394 13.95 -8.28 16.55
CA MET A 394 12.61 -8.62 16.06
C MET A 394 11.63 -8.92 17.19
N GLU A 395 10.38 -8.53 16.98
CA GLU A 395 9.26 -9.03 17.78
C GLU A 395 8.01 -9.30 16.93
N PRO A 396 7.10 -10.18 17.42
CA PRO A 396 5.80 -10.38 16.78
C PRO A 396 4.90 -9.13 16.87
N VAL A 397 4.29 -8.73 15.76
CA VAL A 397 3.48 -7.51 15.62
C VAL A 397 2.17 -7.76 14.87
N LEU A 398 1.08 -7.07 15.24
CA LEU A 398 -0.17 -7.02 14.48
C LEU A 398 0.09 -6.45 13.08
N HIS A 399 -0.45 -7.11 12.06
CA HIS A 399 -0.07 -6.79 10.69
C HIS A 399 -1.22 -6.73 9.69
N PHE A 400 -2.10 -7.74 9.65
CA PHE A 400 -3.14 -7.82 8.62
C PHE A 400 -4.40 -8.50 9.15
N THR A 401 -5.58 -8.02 8.76
CA THR A 401 -6.89 -8.60 9.10
C THR A 401 -7.44 -9.38 7.91
N MET A 402 -7.38 -10.71 7.94
CA MET A 402 -7.93 -11.59 6.89
C MET A 402 -9.44 -11.71 6.96
N GLY A 403 -9.98 -11.59 8.17
CA GLY A 403 -11.41 -11.38 8.39
C GLY A 403 -11.86 -10.03 7.88
N GLY A 404 -13.09 -9.97 7.39
CA GLY A 404 -13.63 -8.75 6.79
C GLY A 404 -15.04 -8.96 6.26
N ILE A 405 -15.43 -8.08 5.34
CA ILE A 405 -16.75 -8.10 4.71
C ILE A 405 -16.84 -9.20 3.67
N GLU A 406 -17.91 -10.00 3.74
CA GLU A 406 -18.15 -11.07 2.78
C GLU A 406 -18.44 -10.53 1.38
N ILE A 407 -17.71 -11.07 0.42
CA ILE A 407 -17.87 -10.80 -1.00
C ILE A 407 -18.00 -12.10 -1.79
N ASN A 408 -18.60 -12.02 -2.98
CA ASN A 408 -18.50 -13.07 -3.99
C ASN A 408 -17.27 -12.86 -4.91
N ASP A 409 -17.13 -13.74 -5.90
CA ASP A 409 -16.07 -13.72 -6.91
C ASP A 409 -16.09 -12.49 -7.84
N LYS A 410 -17.15 -11.68 -7.78
CA LYS A 410 -17.32 -10.39 -8.48
C LYS A 410 -17.14 -9.19 -7.55
N ALA A 411 -16.60 -9.39 -6.35
CA ALA A 411 -16.39 -8.36 -5.34
C ALA A 411 -17.68 -7.66 -4.85
N GLN A 412 -18.87 -8.25 -5.08
CA GLN A 412 -20.13 -7.73 -4.57
C GLN A 412 -20.28 -8.07 -3.10
N VAL A 413 -20.66 -7.09 -2.28
CA VAL A 413 -20.87 -7.29 -0.84
C VAL A 413 -22.13 -8.10 -0.60
N LEU A 414 -22.03 -9.15 0.23
CA LEU A 414 -23.15 -10.02 0.57
C LEU A 414 -23.84 -9.60 1.87
N ASN A 415 -25.16 -9.60 1.85
CA ASN A 415 -26.03 -9.41 3.02
C ASN A 415 -26.20 -10.72 3.82
N GLN A 416 -26.97 -10.66 4.91
CA GLN A 416 -27.25 -11.81 5.78
C GLN A 416 -27.90 -13.00 5.06
N GLU A 417 -28.67 -12.74 4.00
CA GLU A 417 -29.30 -13.75 3.14
C GLU A 417 -28.38 -14.28 2.03
N LYS A 418 -27.08 -13.94 2.08
CA LYS A 418 -26.07 -14.28 1.06
C LYS A 418 -26.40 -13.75 -0.34
N GLN A 419 -27.22 -12.70 -0.40
CA GLN A 419 -27.53 -11.98 -1.64
C GLN A 419 -26.63 -10.74 -1.75
N PRO A 420 -26.21 -10.36 -2.96
CA PRO A 420 -25.44 -9.14 -3.15
C PRO A 420 -26.31 -7.90 -2.87
N PHE A 421 -25.75 -6.90 -2.18
CA PHE A 421 -26.30 -5.55 -2.18
C PHE A 421 -26.22 -4.97 -3.60
N GLU A 422 -27.30 -4.35 -4.08
CA GLU A 422 -27.30 -3.72 -5.39
C GLU A 422 -26.46 -2.43 -5.34
N GLY A 423 -25.41 -2.35 -6.16
CA GLY A 423 -24.55 -1.16 -6.25
C GLY A 423 -23.45 -1.06 -5.18
N LEU A 424 -23.18 -2.10 -4.39
CA LEU A 424 -22.12 -2.10 -3.37
C LEU A 424 -21.06 -3.18 -3.61
N TYR A 425 -19.80 -2.76 -3.62
CA TYR A 425 -18.64 -3.61 -3.85
C TYR A 425 -17.58 -3.36 -2.76
N ALA A 426 -16.74 -4.36 -2.49
CA ALA A 426 -15.64 -4.24 -1.54
C ALA A 426 -14.39 -4.95 -2.03
N CYS A 427 -13.22 -4.37 -1.77
CA CYS A 427 -11.93 -4.92 -2.19
C CYS A 427 -10.79 -4.60 -1.21
N GLY A 428 -9.63 -5.24 -1.41
CA GLY A 428 -8.48 -5.11 -0.52
C GLY A 428 -8.72 -5.77 0.84
N GLU A 429 -8.03 -5.29 1.87
CA GLU A 429 -8.11 -5.82 3.25
C GLU A 429 -9.48 -5.62 3.92
N LEU A 430 -10.36 -4.79 3.33
CA LEU A 430 -11.76 -4.71 3.76
C LEU A 430 -12.50 -6.03 3.53
N ALA A 431 -12.20 -6.70 2.42
CA ALA A 431 -12.89 -7.92 2.01
C ALA A 431 -12.37 -9.14 2.78
N GLY A 432 -13.30 -9.87 3.38
CA GLY A 432 -13.04 -11.12 4.07
C GLY A 432 -12.95 -12.31 3.12
N GLY A 433 -12.19 -13.32 3.54
CA GLY A 433 -12.28 -14.66 2.97
C GLY A 433 -11.40 -14.99 1.78
N VAL A 434 -10.75 -14.00 1.18
CA VAL A 434 -9.74 -14.19 0.12
C VAL A 434 -8.52 -15.00 0.63
N HIS A 435 -8.16 -14.82 1.90
CA HIS A 435 -6.93 -15.40 2.47
C HIS A 435 -7.17 -16.52 3.49
N GLY A 436 -8.42 -16.77 3.89
CA GLY A 436 -8.77 -17.76 4.91
C GLY A 436 -8.02 -17.54 6.23
N ALA A 437 -7.52 -18.62 6.83
CA ALA A 437 -6.94 -18.61 8.17
C ALA A 437 -5.57 -17.92 8.25
N ASN A 438 -4.79 -17.90 7.16
CA ASN A 438 -3.47 -17.28 7.12
C ASN A 438 -3.16 -16.75 5.71
N ARG A 439 -2.70 -15.49 5.64
CA ARG A 439 -2.29 -14.86 4.38
C ARG A 439 -0.82 -15.15 4.06
N LEU A 440 -0.52 -15.56 2.82
CA LEU A 440 0.84 -15.67 2.30
C LEU A 440 1.49 -14.30 2.06
N GLY A 441 2.80 -14.19 2.31
CA GLY A 441 3.58 -12.99 1.98
C GLY A 441 3.42 -12.61 0.50
N GLY A 442 3.35 -11.30 0.20
CA GLY A 442 3.11 -10.77 -1.15
C GLY A 442 1.66 -10.78 -1.64
N SER A 443 0.78 -11.59 -1.03
CA SER A 443 -0.62 -11.72 -1.50
C SER A 443 -1.53 -10.55 -1.13
N SER A 444 -1.09 -9.66 -0.22
CA SER A 444 -1.87 -8.46 0.15
C SER A 444 -1.89 -7.44 -1.00
N LEU A 445 -0.72 -7.06 -1.55
CA LEU A 445 -0.67 -6.18 -2.73
C LEU A 445 -1.39 -6.81 -3.92
N LEU A 446 -1.23 -8.13 -4.11
CA LEU A 446 -1.95 -8.86 -5.15
C LEU A 446 -3.46 -8.77 -4.96
N GLY A 447 -3.95 -9.01 -3.74
CA GLY A 447 -5.37 -8.90 -3.41
C GLY A 447 -5.91 -7.50 -3.66
N CYS A 448 -5.14 -6.46 -3.33
CA CYS A 448 -5.49 -5.09 -3.63
C CYS A 448 -5.69 -4.85 -5.13
N VAL A 449 -4.73 -5.26 -5.97
CA VAL A 449 -4.81 -5.04 -7.42
C VAL A 449 -5.89 -5.90 -8.05
N VAL A 450 -5.90 -7.22 -7.80
CA VAL A 450 -6.87 -8.15 -8.40
C VAL A 450 -8.30 -7.78 -8.03
N TYR A 451 -8.60 -7.63 -6.73
CA TYR A 451 -9.97 -7.33 -6.31
C TYR A 451 -10.35 -5.87 -6.51
N GLY A 452 -9.38 -4.94 -6.52
CA GLY A 452 -9.62 -3.56 -6.94
C GLY A 452 -10.11 -3.52 -8.39
N ARG A 453 -9.40 -4.22 -9.29
CA ARG A 453 -9.81 -4.34 -10.71
C ARG A 453 -11.15 -5.07 -10.87
N VAL A 454 -11.36 -6.20 -10.18
CA VAL A 454 -12.65 -6.92 -10.22
C VAL A 454 -13.82 -6.05 -9.74
N ALA A 455 -13.63 -5.30 -8.65
CA ALA A 455 -14.65 -4.38 -8.14
C ALA A 455 -14.90 -3.22 -9.11
N GLY A 456 -13.85 -2.63 -9.67
CA GLY A 456 -13.94 -1.58 -10.69
C GLY A 456 -14.69 -2.04 -11.94
N ASP A 457 -14.31 -3.20 -12.50
CA ASP A 457 -15.00 -3.81 -13.67
C ASP A 457 -16.49 -4.05 -13.38
N THR A 458 -16.80 -4.62 -12.22
CA THR A 458 -18.18 -4.97 -11.86
C THR A 458 -19.02 -3.71 -11.59
N ALA A 459 -18.45 -2.71 -10.94
CA ALA A 459 -19.10 -1.42 -10.72
C ALA A 459 -19.35 -0.66 -12.02
N SER A 460 -18.39 -0.64 -12.96
CA SER A 460 -18.56 -0.06 -14.29
C SER A 460 -19.66 -0.75 -15.08
N ASN A 461 -19.67 -2.08 -15.09
CA ASN A 461 -20.74 -2.86 -15.74
C ASN A 461 -22.11 -2.51 -15.18
N TYR A 462 -22.24 -2.39 -13.86
CA TYR A 462 -23.48 -1.98 -13.22
C TYR A 462 -23.88 -0.54 -13.57
N LEU A 463 -22.92 0.41 -13.58
CA LEU A 463 -23.15 1.79 -13.99
C LEU A 463 -23.71 1.88 -15.42
N PHE A 464 -23.08 1.17 -16.37
CA PHE A 464 -23.51 1.18 -17.78
C PHE A 464 -24.85 0.48 -17.98
N GLN A 465 -25.11 -0.63 -17.29
CA GLN A 465 -26.42 -1.29 -17.33
C GLN A 465 -27.54 -0.37 -16.82
N ASN A 466 -27.29 0.42 -15.78
CA ASN A 466 -28.26 1.38 -15.27
C ASN A 466 -28.48 2.55 -16.24
N ALA A 467 -27.43 3.05 -16.87
CA ALA A 467 -27.54 4.07 -17.92
C ALA A 467 -28.39 3.58 -19.11
N LEU A 468 -28.21 2.31 -19.51
CA LEU A 468 -29.00 1.68 -20.58
C LEU A 468 -30.47 1.42 -20.19
N LYS A 469 -30.76 1.18 -18.91
CA LYS A 469 -32.14 0.99 -18.41
C LYS A 469 -32.88 2.32 -18.21
N GLY A 470 -32.17 3.39 -17.82
CA GLY A 470 -32.74 4.72 -17.58
C GLY A 470 -33.07 5.50 -18.87
N SER A 471 -32.51 5.10 -20.01
CA SER A 471 -32.81 5.67 -21.33
C SER A 471 -34.01 4.96 -21.96
N ALA A 472 -35.23 5.35 -21.57
CA ALA A 472 -36.49 4.86 -22.13
C ALA A 472 -36.77 5.37 -23.56
N GLY A 473 -35.79 5.25 -24.46
CA GLY A 473 -35.89 5.53 -25.89
C GLY A 473 -35.73 4.27 -26.73
N SER A 474 -36.26 4.31 -27.96
CA SER A 474 -36.16 3.25 -28.95
C SER A 474 -34.70 2.88 -29.28
N ALA A 475 -34.45 1.70 -29.86
CA ALA A 475 -33.10 1.26 -30.24
C ALA A 475 -32.34 2.26 -31.13
N ALA A 476 -33.04 3.10 -31.90
CA ALA A 476 -32.46 4.13 -32.74
C ALA A 476 -32.01 5.37 -31.92
N GLU A 477 -32.75 5.76 -30.89
CA GLU A 477 -32.34 6.83 -29.96
C GLU A 477 -31.14 6.41 -29.10
N ARG A 478 -31.04 5.11 -28.78
CA ARG A 478 -29.89 4.53 -28.07
C ARG A 478 -28.57 4.65 -28.83
N VAL A 479 -28.60 4.63 -30.17
CA VAL A 479 -27.40 4.81 -31.02
C VAL A 479 -27.01 6.29 -31.14
N GLY A 480 -27.98 7.22 -31.08
CA GLY A 480 -27.72 8.66 -31.15
C GLY A 480 -27.22 9.30 -29.83
N GLN A 481 -27.45 8.65 -28.68
CA GLN A 481 -27.00 9.13 -27.37
C GLN A 481 -25.61 8.63 -26.95
N ILE A 482 -25.10 7.61 -27.65
CA ILE A 482 -23.75 7.06 -27.45
C ILE A 482 -22.85 7.68 -28.52
N SER A 483 -22.11 8.73 -28.17
CA SER A 483 -20.97 9.14 -28.99
C SER A 483 -19.78 8.29 -28.58
N LEU A 484 -19.60 7.17 -29.29
CA LEU A 484 -18.38 6.37 -29.24
C LEU A 484 -17.30 7.12 -30.00
N HIS A 485 -16.44 7.81 -29.26
CA HIS A 485 -15.24 8.41 -29.84
C HIS A 485 -14.14 7.35 -29.81
N LEU A 486 -13.92 6.73 -30.97
CA LEU A 486 -12.70 5.99 -31.26
C LEU A 486 -11.76 6.97 -31.95
N ASP A 487 -10.74 7.43 -31.23
CA ASP A 487 -9.67 8.23 -31.82
C ASP A 487 -8.58 7.27 -32.36
N PRO A 488 -8.44 7.10 -33.68
CA PRO A 488 -7.42 6.23 -34.25
C PRO A 488 -5.99 6.72 -33.99
N SER A 489 -5.80 7.94 -33.49
CA SER A 489 -4.49 8.46 -33.05
C SER A 489 -4.12 8.06 -31.63
N VAL A 490 -5.06 7.52 -30.83
CA VAL A 490 -4.85 7.02 -29.47
C VAL A 490 -5.33 5.57 -29.35
N PRO A 491 -4.51 4.58 -29.74
CA PRO A 491 -4.87 3.17 -29.64
C PRO A 491 -5.22 2.79 -28.18
N ASN A 492 -6.22 1.93 -28.00
CA ASN A 492 -6.71 1.42 -26.70
C ASN A 492 -7.52 2.40 -25.82
N GLN A 493 -7.88 3.58 -26.30
CA GLN A 493 -8.78 4.49 -25.58
C GLN A 493 -10.19 4.47 -26.20
N VAL A 494 -11.20 4.06 -25.41
CA VAL A 494 -12.62 4.15 -25.80
C VAL A 494 -13.28 5.18 -24.90
N THR A 495 -13.61 6.34 -25.46
CA THR A 495 -14.33 7.37 -24.72
C THR A 495 -15.81 7.28 -25.04
N VAL A 496 -16.62 7.07 -24.01
CA VAL A 496 -18.08 7.03 -24.12
C VAL A 496 -18.65 8.29 -23.49
N SER A 497 -19.16 9.22 -24.31
CA SER A 497 -19.87 10.40 -23.83
C SER A 497 -21.38 10.25 -24.04
N TRP A 498 -22.15 10.67 -23.04
CA TRP A 498 -23.61 10.56 -23.03
C TRP A 498 -24.22 11.96 -23.09
N GLY A 499 -24.97 12.26 -24.16
CA GLY A 499 -25.71 13.52 -24.30
C GLY A 499 -26.98 13.55 -23.44
N ALA A 500 -27.40 14.75 -23.00
CA ALA A 500 -28.68 14.93 -22.32
C ALA A 500 -29.86 14.60 -23.25
N PRO A 501 -31.00 14.11 -22.73
CA PRO A 501 -32.18 13.82 -23.56
C PRO A 501 -32.67 15.11 -24.24
N GLY A 502 -32.64 15.15 -25.58
CA GLY A 502 -33.19 16.26 -26.37
C GLY A 502 -32.22 17.08 -27.22
N ALA A 503 -30.92 16.76 -27.24
CA ALA A 503 -29.99 17.40 -28.19
C ALA A 503 -30.08 16.74 -29.58
N ALA A 504 -30.60 17.47 -30.57
CA ALA A 504 -30.63 17.03 -31.96
C ALA A 504 -29.19 16.93 -32.54
N PRO A 505 -28.90 15.96 -33.43
CA PRO A 505 -27.59 15.89 -34.05
C PRO A 505 -27.47 16.96 -35.14
N SER A 506 -26.67 18.00 -34.91
CA SER A 506 -26.28 18.92 -35.99
C SER A 506 -25.28 18.23 -36.90
N GLY A 507 -25.70 17.90 -38.11
CA GLY A 507 -24.89 17.27 -39.13
C GLY A 507 -23.78 18.16 -39.69
N SER A 508 -22.73 17.47 -40.15
CA SER A 508 -21.81 17.80 -41.26
C SER A 508 -21.56 19.27 -41.60
N GLY A 509 -20.37 19.77 -41.27
CA GLY A 509 -19.77 20.98 -41.83
C GLY A 509 -18.24 20.93 -41.72
N ALA A 510 -17.57 21.02 -42.87
CA ALA A 510 -16.12 20.94 -43.07
C ALA A 510 -15.34 22.12 -42.43
N PRO A 511 -13.99 22.10 -42.41
CA PRO A 511 -13.17 22.78 -41.41
C PRO A 511 -12.90 24.25 -41.77
N SER A 512 -12.87 25.12 -40.76
CA SER A 512 -12.37 26.48 -40.94
C SER A 512 -11.60 27.00 -39.73
N LYS A 513 -10.29 27.14 -40.00
CA LYS A 513 -9.36 28.20 -39.61
C LYS A 513 -9.15 28.54 -38.13
N VAL A 514 -7.91 28.26 -37.74
CA VAL A 514 -7.09 28.95 -36.74
C VAL A 514 -7.19 30.47 -36.95
N ASP A 515 -7.49 31.21 -35.89
CA ASP A 515 -7.08 32.60 -35.74
C ASP A 515 -6.63 32.83 -34.29
N GLU A 516 -5.36 33.20 -34.15
CA GLU A 516 -4.75 33.76 -32.96
C GLU A 516 -5.30 35.18 -32.75
N HIS A 517 -5.68 35.53 -31.52
CA HIS A 517 -5.55 36.91 -31.06
C HIS A 517 -5.43 36.98 -29.54
N ALA A 518 -4.36 37.66 -29.10
CA ALA A 518 -4.01 37.91 -27.72
C ALA A 518 -4.51 39.28 -27.20
N SER A 519 -4.74 39.34 -25.88
CA SER A 519 -4.75 40.51 -24.97
C SER A 519 -5.95 41.49 -25.08
N ALA A 520 -6.47 42.16 -24.03
CA ALA A 520 -6.08 42.35 -22.64
C ALA A 520 -7.27 42.83 -21.75
N SER A 521 -7.17 42.52 -20.45
CA SER A 521 -7.58 43.27 -19.22
C SER A 521 -8.94 44.01 -19.11
N ALA A 522 -9.68 43.70 -18.03
CA ALA A 522 -9.81 44.56 -16.84
C ALA A 522 -10.65 43.87 -15.74
N GLY A 523 -10.12 43.83 -14.51
CA GLY A 523 -10.80 43.28 -13.32
C GLY A 523 -11.79 44.25 -12.64
N PRO A 524 -12.38 43.82 -11.52
CA PRO A 524 -12.00 44.42 -10.26
C PRO A 524 -11.57 43.41 -9.18
N SER A 525 -10.64 43.90 -8.37
CA SER A 525 -9.94 43.26 -7.24
C SER A 525 -10.82 42.86 -6.04
N PRO A 526 -10.29 42.05 -5.10
CA PRO A 526 -11.05 41.11 -4.29
C PRO A 526 -11.40 41.65 -2.88
N THR A 527 -12.52 41.18 -2.34
CA THR A 527 -12.75 41.16 -0.89
C THR A 527 -12.29 39.81 -0.33
N LYS A 528 -11.43 39.90 0.69
CA LYS A 528 -10.86 38.81 1.48
C LYS A 528 -11.93 37.86 1.98
N ASP A 529 -11.74 36.57 1.72
CA ASP A 529 -12.16 35.50 2.62
C ASP A 529 -11.26 34.29 2.39
N ASP A 530 -10.32 34.06 3.30
CA ASP A 530 -9.41 32.92 3.31
C ASP A 530 -10.16 31.69 3.84
N GLY A 531 -11.09 31.17 3.03
CA GLY A 531 -11.67 29.85 3.20
C GLY A 531 -10.79 28.81 2.52
N ALA A 532 -10.20 27.91 3.32
CA ALA A 532 -9.37 26.81 2.87
C ALA A 532 -10.12 25.89 1.87
N LYS A 533 -9.99 26.19 0.58
CA LYS A 533 -10.26 25.24 -0.50
C LYS A 533 -9.17 24.17 -0.47
N ALA A 534 -9.55 22.93 -0.79
CA ALA A 534 -8.64 21.80 -0.93
C ALA A 534 -7.38 22.23 -1.70
N ALA A 535 -6.19 22.00 -1.12
CA ALA A 535 -4.95 22.30 -1.81
C ALA A 535 -4.87 21.38 -3.04
N LYS A 536 -5.02 21.97 -4.23
CA LYS A 536 -4.63 21.32 -5.49
C LYS A 536 -3.15 20.94 -5.37
N PRO A 537 -2.68 19.86 -6.02
CA PRO A 537 -1.25 19.68 -6.23
C PRO A 537 -0.69 20.99 -6.81
N ASN A 538 0.36 21.53 -6.19
CA ASN A 538 0.96 22.75 -6.71
C ASN A 538 1.75 22.41 -7.96
N ASP A 539 1.72 23.29 -8.97
CA ASP A 539 2.61 23.18 -10.12
C ASP A 539 4.06 23.24 -9.61
N PRO A 540 4.83 22.13 -9.67
CA PRO A 540 6.18 22.10 -9.13
C PRO A 540 7.04 23.21 -9.74
N LYS A 541 6.84 23.53 -11.03
CA LYS A 541 7.59 24.57 -11.74
C LYS A 541 7.32 25.99 -11.24
N ALA A 542 6.25 26.20 -10.49
CA ALA A 542 5.92 27.49 -9.88
C ALA A 542 6.50 27.65 -8.46
N PHE A 543 7.10 26.60 -7.90
CA PHE A 543 7.66 26.60 -6.55
C PHE A 543 8.91 27.48 -6.46
N LYS A 544 9.00 28.26 -5.37
CA LYS A 544 10.15 29.09 -5.04
C LYS A 544 10.51 28.93 -3.57
N VAL A 545 11.78 28.66 -3.29
CA VAL A 545 12.30 28.63 -1.92
C VAL A 545 12.39 30.07 -1.37
N PRO A 546 11.84 30.36 -0.18
CA PRO A 546 11.97 31.68 0.44
C PRO A 546 13.43 32.04 0.68
N GLU A 547 13.78 33.31 0.52
CA GLU A 547 15.17 33.77 0.64
C GLU A 547 15.71 33.79 2.08
N LYS A 548 14.82 33.63 3.07
CA LYS A 548 15.14 33.63 4.49
C LYS A 548 16.16 32.54 4.81
N GLU A 549 17.21 32.90 5.53
CA GLU A 549 18.29 31.98 5.89
C GLU A 549 18.23 31.59 7.36
N PHE A 550 18.60 30.35 7.66
CA PHE A 550 18.70 29.81 9.01
C PHE A 550 20.02 29.06 9.19
N THR A 551 20.62 29.14 10.37
CA THR A 551 21.80 28.35 10.74
C THR A 551 21.39 26.97 11.25
N MET A 552 22.28 25.97 11.12
CA MET A 552 22.02 24.63 11.68
C MET A 552 21.84 24.65 13.21
N GLU A 553 22.46 25.60 13.91
CA GLU A 553 22.29 25.79 15.36
C GLU A 553 20.90 26.31 15.73
N GLU A 554 20.30 27.16 14.89
CA GLU A 554 18.91 27.58 15.06
C GLU A 554 17.98 26.40 14.81
N ILE A 555 18.16 25.70 13.69
CA ILE A 555 17.33 24.56 13.28
C ILE A 555 17.36 23.45 14.34
N ALA A 556 18.52 23.15 14.92
CA ALA A 556 18.68 22.13 15.96
C ALA A 556 17.85 22.38 17.24
N LYS A 557 17.36 23.61 17.47
CA LYS A 557 16.48 23.95 18.61
C LYS A 557 15.02 23.53 18.37
N HIS A 558 14.64 23.26 17.12
CA HIS A 558 13.29 22.83 16.73
C HIS A 558 13.25 21.30 16.65
N ASN A 559 13.40 20.66 17.81
CA ASN A 559 13.59 19.21 17.96
C ASN A 559 12.58 18.56 18.94
N THR A 560 11.38 19.11 19.06
CA THR A 560 10.30 18.57 19.88
C THR A 560 9.07 18.30 19.03
N LYS A 561 8.17 17.41 19.46
CA LYS A 561 6.99 17.01 18.67
C LYS A 561 6.11 18.17 18.22
N ASP A 562 6.03 19.25 19.00
CA ASP A 562 5.20 20.42 18.70
C ASP A 562 5.98 21.54 17.99
N ASN A 563 7.28 21.33 17.74
CA ASN A 563 8.17 22.28 17.10
C ASN A 563 9.28 21.52 16.34
N VAL A 564 8.99 21.11 15.11
CA VAL A 564 9.84 20.22 14.30
C VAL A 564 10.29 20.91 13.03
N TRP A 565 11.58 21.25 12.96
CA TRP A 565 12.20 21.66 11.70
C TRP A 565 13.13 20.58 11.16
N VAL A 566 13.17 20.45 9.84
CA VAL A 566 14.04 19.49 9.13
C VAL A 566 14.67 20.18 7.94
N VAL A 567 15.92 19.82 7.63
CA VAL A 567 16.60 20.26 6.40
C VAL A 567 16.49 19.17 5.34
N VAL A 568 16.14 19.56 4.11
CA VAL A 568 16.18 18.68 2.93
C VAL A 568 16.76 19.46 1.76
N LYS A 569 17.85 18.97 1.17
CA LYS A 569 18.52 19.57 -0.01
C LYS A 569 18.82 21.07 0.16
N GLY A 570 19.30 21.44 1.34
CA GLY A 570 19.61 22.83 1.71
C GLY A 570 18.39 23.71 2.02
N VAL A 571 17.17 23.17 1.92
CA VAL A 571 15.92 23.86 2.24
C VAL A 571 15.49 23.57 3.68
N VAL A 572 14.99 24.59 4.38
CA VAL A 572 14.48 24.47 5.77
C VAL A 572 12.96 24.33 5.74
N MET A 573 12.47 23.26 6.34
CA MET A 573 11.05 22.95 6.43
C MET A 573 10.55 23.01 7.87
N ASP A 574 9.47 23.75 8.14
CA ASP A 574 8.70 23.64 9.37
C ASP A 574 7.59 22.61 9.19
N LEU A 575 7.71 21.47 9.86
CA LEU A 575 6.78 20.35 9.71
C LEU A 575 5.82 20.22 10.90
N SER A 576 5.84 21.18 11.84
CA SER A 576 5.11 21.09 13.11
C SER A 576 3.61 20.84 12.93
N ASN A 577 3.00 21.48 11.93
CA ASN A 577 1.57 21.36 11.62
C ASN A 577 1.26 20.32 10.52
N TRP A 578 2.26 19.55 10.09
CA TRP A 578 2.14 18.58 8.99
C TRP A 578 2.57 17.16 9.38
N LEU A 579 3.10 16.96 10.58
CA LEU A 579 3.56 15.66 11.08
C LEU A 579 2.57 14.51 10.85
N GLU A 580 1.29 14.74 11.15
CA GLU A 580 0.24 13.72 11.04
C GLU A 580 -0.22 13.48 9.59
N GLU A 581 0.07 14.42 8.68
CA GLU A 581 -0.29 14.33 7.26
C GLU A 581 0.77 13.57 6.44
N HIS A 582 1.96 13.35 7.00
CA HIS A 582 3.04 12.65 6.30
C HIS A 582 2.72 11.17 6.08
N PRO A 583 2.76 10.67 4.83
CA PRO A 583 2.34 9.29 4.52
C PRO A 583 3.24 8.19 5.08
N GLY A 584 4.51 8.50 5.34
CA GLY A 584 5.43 7.61 6.05
C GLY A 584 5.13 7.49 7.56
N GLY A 585 4.19 8.29 8.08
CA GLY A 585 3.86 8.44 9.48
C GLY A 585 4.78 9.43 10.20
N VAL A 586 4.30 9.89 11.37
CA VAL A 586 4.94 10.91 12.23
C VAL A 586 6.40 10.56 12.55
N GLN A 587 6.67 9.29 12.89
CA GLN A 587 8.01 8.85 13.31
C GLN A 587 9.06 9.02 12.20
N ALA A 588 8.64 8.98 10.92
CA ALA A 588 9.58 9.18 9.82
C ALA A 588 10.19 10.59 9.83
N ILE A 589 9.45 11.59 10.30
CA ILE A 589 9.92 12.97 10.45
C ILE A 589 10.63 13.15 11.79
N LEU A 590 10.07 12.64 12.89
CA LEU A 590 10.66 12.82 14.23
C LEU A 590 12.08 12.22 14.33
N ASN A 591 12.39 11.21 13.52
CA ASN A 591 13.74 10.64 13.44
C ASN A 591 14.80 11.65 12.96
N PHE A 592 14.41 12.79 12.38
CA PHE A 592 15.29 13.82 11.83
C PHE A 592 14.99 15.23 12.35
N MET A 593 14.16 15.37 13.38
CA MET A 593 13.86 16.68 13.97
C MET A 593 15.14 17.43 14.39
N GLY A 594 15.23 18.69 13.98
CA GLY A 594 16.39 19.57 14.18
C GLY A 594 17.63 19.17 13.38
N ARG A 595 17.51 18.32 12.35
CA ARG A 595 18.65 17.77 11.59
C ARG A 595 18.40 17.81 10.09
N ASP A 596 19.47 17.53 9.35
CA ASP A 596 19.44 17.28 7.92
C ASP A 596 18.96 15.86 7.64
N ALA A 597 17.98 15.72 6.76
CA ALA A 597 17.35 14.49 6.33
C ALA A 597 17.48 14.29 4.81
N THR A 598 18.41 15.00 4.15
CA THR A 598 18.57 14.98 2.69
C THR A 598 18.80 13.56 2.17
N GLU A 599 19.72 12.81 2.79
CA GLU A 599 20.04 11.44 2.36
C GLU A 599 18.79 10.53 2.46
N GLU A 600 18.06 10.58 3.58
CA GLU A 600 16.85 9.78 3.75
C GLU A 600 15.67 10.24 2.90
N PHE A 601 15.62 11.52 2.57
CA PHE A 601 14.64 12.05 1.62
C PHE A 601 14.92 11.50 0.23
N GLU A 602 16.15 11.64 -0.29
CA GLU A 602 16.57 11.16 -1.61
C GLU A 602 16.44 9.64 -1.75
N MET A 603 16.53 8.90 -0.64
CA MET A 603 16.28 7.46 -0.64
C MET A 603 14.83 7.07 -0.94
N LEU A 604 13.85 7.97 -0.78
CA LEU A 604 12.42 7.62 -0.82
C LEU A 604 11.60 8.52 -1.73
N HIS A 605 12.09 9.73 -2.01
CA HIS A 605 11.36 10.79 -2.65
C HIS A 605 12.18 11.38 -3.78
N ASP A 606 11.50 11.72 -4.87
CA ASP A 606 12.06 12.52 -5.95
C ASP A 606 11.91 14.00 -5.60
N ASP A 607 12.70 14.87 -6.22
CA ASP A 607 12.81 16.29 -5.82
C ASP A 607 11.49 17.05 -5.94
N GLU A 608 10.64 16.66 -6.90
CA GLU A 608 9.30 17.22 -7.12
C GLU A 608 8.35 17.02 -5.93
N VAL A 609 8.64 16.08 -5.00
CA VAL A 609 7.75 15.76 -3.88
C VAL A 609 7.52 16.95 -2.96
N ILE A 610 8.57 17.70 -2.60
CA ILE A 610 8.42 18.87 -1.72
C ILE A 610 7.63 19.99 -2.42
N PRO A 611 8.01 20.45 -3.63
CA PRO A 611 7.26 21.41 -4.42
C PRO A 611 5.78 21.04 -4.59
N LYS A 612 5.49 19.77 -4.88
CA LYS A 612 4.13 19.30 -5.18
C LYS A 612 3.27 19.18 -3.93
N TYR A 613 3.78 18.56 -2.87
CA TYR A 613 2.96 18.11 -1.73
C TYR A 613 3.16 18.90 -0.44
N ALA A 614 4.31 19.54 -0.24
CA ALA A 614 4.64 20.27 0.98
C ALA A 614 5.25 21.67 0.77
N PRO A 615 4.88 22.45 -0.27
CA PRO A 615 5.58 23.71 -0.55
C PRO A 615 5.36 24.77 0.54
N GLN A 616 4.20 24.73 1.21
CA GLN A 616 3.87 25.64 2.31
C GLN A 616 4.66 25.36 3.59
N GLN A 617 5.30 24.19 3.70
CA GLN A 617 6.13 23.85 4.84
C GLN A 617 7.55 24.42 4.69
N VAL A 618 7.91 24.88 3.48
CA VAL A 618 9.23 25.44 3.22
C VAL A 618 9.30 26.89 3.71
N ILE A 619 10.14 27.13 4.72
CA ILE A 619 10.26 28.43 5.40
C ILE A 619 11.52 29.22 5.02
N GLY A 620 12.47 28.58 4.34
CA GLY A 620 13.70 29.21 3.88
C GLY A 620 14.80 28.22 3.50
N ARG A 621 16.05 28.63 3.61
CA ARG A 621 17.26 27.85 3.25
C ARG A 621 18.31 27.86 4.34
N VAL A 622 19.21 26.89 4.33
CA VAL A 622 20.32 26.83 5.28
C VAL A 622 21.40 27.82 4.87
N LYS A 623 21.82 28.65 5.82
CA LYS A 623 22.84 29.68 5.61
C LYS A 623 24.17 29.04 5.18
N GLY A 624 24.67 29.44 4.02
CA GLY A 624 25.95 28.97 3.50
C GLY A 624 25.93 27.55 2.91
N GLN A 625 24.76 26.94 2.72
CA GLN A 625 24.59 25.72 1.94
C GLN A 625 23.92 26.03 0.60
N GLU A 626 24.32 25.30 -0.44
CA GLU A 626 23.65 25.34 -1.74
C GLU A 626 22.32 24.60 -1.65
N VAL A 627 21.28 25.19 -2.27
CA VAL A 627 19.97 24.53 -2.41
C VAL A 627 20.04 23.65 -3.66
N THR A 628 19.89 22.35 -3.46
CA THR A 628 19.96 21.34 -4.54
C THR A 628 18.60 20.73 -4.87
N LEU A 629 17.51 21.27 -4.31
CA LEU A 629 16.14 20.83 -4.60
C LEU A 629 15.72 21.34 -5.99
N GLU A 630 15.59 20.42 -6.95
CA GLU A 630 15.13 20.75 -8.31
C GLU A 630 13.60 20.57 -8.43
N PRO A 631 12.83 21.64 -8.68
CA PRO A 631 11.38 21.57 -8.74
C PRO A 631 10.78 21.03 -10.04
#